data_AF-A0A9E2ZGB4-F1
#
_entry.id   AF-A0A9E2ZGB4-F1
#
_cell.length_a   1.000
_cell.length_b   1.000
_cell.length_c   1.000
_cell.angle_alpha   90.00
_cell.angle_beta   90.00
_cell.angle_gamma   90.00
#
_symmetry.space_group_name_H-M   'P 1'
#
loop_
_entity.id
_entity.type
_entity.pdbx_description
1 polymer ?
#
loop_
_entity_poly.entity_id
_entity_poly.type
_entity_poly.pdbx_seq_one_letter_code
_entity_poly.pdbx_strand_id
1 'polypeptide(L)' 'VRVGRAHGRFVCEIIDRGGGFDDPAAGYLAPRAGAGSGLWVARQLTWQIEFFHSPRGFTARAWL' A
#
# COMPACT_ATOMS: atom_id res chain seq x y z
N VAL A 1 -5.13 10.82 3.78
CA VAL A 1 -5.24 10.23 2.43
C VAL A 1 -5.22 11.37 1.40
N ARG A 2 -4.53 11.19 0.28
CA ARG A 2 -4.53 12.10 -0.88
C ARG A 2 -4.94 11.30 -2.11
N VAL A 3 -5.68 11.90 -3.03
CA VAL A 3 -6.11 11.25 -4.28
C VAL A 3 -5.94 12.20 -5.45
N GLY A 4 -5.69 11.66 -6.63
CA GLY A 4 -5.52 12.47 -7.84
C GLY A 4 -5.31 11.61 -9.08
N ARG A 5 -4.83 12.27 -10.15
CA ARG A 5 -4.40 11.58 -11.37
C ARG A 5 -2.92 11.84 -11.63
N ALA A 6 -2.19 10.80 -12.01
CA ALA A 6 -0.80 10.89 -12.45
C ALA A 6 -0.58 9.96 -13.64
N HIS A 7 0.11 10.44 -14.69
CA HIS A 7 0.36 9.67 -15.91
C HIS A 7 -0.90 8.99 -16.49
N GLY A 8 -2.03 9.70 -16.46
CA GLY A 8 -3.32 9.22 -16.97
C GLY A 8 -4.07 8.24 -16.05
N ARG A 9 -3.46 7.75 -14.96
CA ARG A 9 -4.08 6.82 -14.00
C ARG A 9 -4.59 7.50 -12.75
N PHE A 10 -5.52 6.86 -12.05
CA PHE A 10 -5.97 7.33 -10.74
C PHE A 10 -4.99 6.83 -9.67
N VAL A 11 -4.60 7.72 -8.75
CA VAL A 11 -3.59 7.42 -7.73
C VAL A 11 -4.12 7.83 -6.37
N CYS A 12 -3.94 6.95 -5.38
CA CYS A 12 -4.25 7.19 -3.98
C CYS A 12 -2.98 7.05 -3.14
N GLU A 13 -2.72 8.03 -2.28
CA GLU A 13 -1.66 8.00 -1.28
C GLU A 13 -2.25 7.94 0.13
N ILE A 14 -1.90 6.90 0.86
CA ILE A 14 -2.20 6.73 2.29
C ILE A 14 -0.91 7.01 3.04
N ILE A 15 -0.95 7.96 3.97
CA ILE A 15 0.21 8.38 4.75
C ILE A 15 -0.15 8.15 6.22
N ASP A 16 0.69 7.40 6.92
CA ASP A 16 0.61 7.21 8.36
C ASP A 16 1.95 7.58 9.03
N ARG A 17 1.94 7.75 10.36
CA ARG A 17 3.13 8.14 11.13
C ARG A 17 3.88 6.95 11.73
N GLY A 18 3.50 5.73 11.40
CA GLY A 18 4.13 4.50 11.83
C GLY A 18 5.39 4.17 11.04
N GLY A 19 6.08 3.12 11.50
CA GLY A 19 7.30 2.60 10.87
C GLY A 19 7.07 1.73 9.64
N GLY A 20 5.80 1.49 9.23
CA GLY A 20 5.48 0.57 8.15
C GLY A 20 5.72 -0.90 8.54
N PHE A 21 6.25 -1.69 7.60
CA PHE A 21 6.55 -3.10 7.78
C PHE A 21 7.89 -3.46 7.13
N ASP A 22 8.59 -4.45 7.69
CA ASP A 22 9.90 -4.90 7.22
C ASP A 22 9.84 -6.17 6.34
N ASP A 23 8.67 -6.81 6.25
CA ASP A 23 8.48 -8.02 5.44
C ASP A 23 8.33 -7.66 3.95
N PRO A 24 9.31 -8.00 3.08
CA PRO A 24 9.23 -7.72 1.65
C PRO A 24 8.11 -8.52 0.95
N ALA A 25 7.66 -9.62 1.54
CA ALA A 25 6.59 -10.47 1.00
C ALA A 25 5.19 -10.04 1.46
N ALA A 26 5.08 -8.96 2.26
CA ALA A 26 3.82 -8.53 2.84
C ALA A 26 2.73 -8.33 1.78
N GLY A 27 1.64 -9.08 1.94
CA GLY A 27 0.45 -9.11 1.08
C GLY A 27 0.64 -9.77 -0.29
N TYR A 28 1.80 -10.30 -0.65
CA TYR A 28 1.95 -11.09 -1.87
C TYR A 28 1.42 -12.53 -1.71
N LEU A 29 1.41 -13.03 -0.48
CA LEU A 29 0.84 -14.34 -0.15
C LEU A 29 -0.62 -14.19 0.27
N ALA A 30 -1.43 -15.19 -0.09
CA ALA A 30 -2.79 -15.29 0.43
C ALA A 30 -2.78 -15.34 1.97
N PRO A 31 -3.68 -14.60 2.65
CA PRO A 31 -3.67 -14.52 4.10
C PRO A 31 -4.02 -15.86 4.74
N ARG A 32 -3.35 -16.17 5.84
CA ARG A 32 -3.67 -17.32 6.70
C ARG A 32 -4.73 -16.90 7.74
N ALA A 33 -5.42 -17.89 8.33
CA ALA A 33 -6.33 -17.63 9.44
C ALA A 33 -5.60 -16.86 10.57
N GLY A 34 -6.21 -15.77 11.04
CA GLY A 34 -5.64 -14.89 12.07
C GLY A 34 -4.70 -13.79 11.55
N ALA A 35 -4.37 -13.75 10.25
CA ALA A 35 -3.58 -12.67 9.64
C ALA A 35 -4.47 -11.57 9.03
N GLY A 36 -3.97 -10.34 9.03
CA GLY A 36 -4.61 -9.24 8.33
C GLY A 36 -4.61 -9.46 6.80
N SER A 37 -5.76 -9.31 6.16
CA SER A 37 -5.92 -9.52 4.72
C SER A 37 -5.80 -8.23 3.89
N GLY A 38 -5.79 -7.06 4.54
CA GLY A 38 -5.95 -5.77 3.86
C GLY A 38 -4.93 -5.52 2.75
N LEU A 39 -3.64 -5.78 3.01
CA LEU A 39 -2.59 -5.57 2.00
C LEU A 39 -2.68 -6.58 0.84
N TRP A 40 -3.08 -7.82 1.12
CA TRP A 40 -3.31 -8.82 0.08
C TRP A 40 -4.46 -8.39 -0.84
N VAL A 41 -5.59 -7.96 -0.26
CA VAL A 41 -6.73 -7.42 -1.03
C VAL A 41 -6.32 -6.19 -1.84
N ALA A 42 -5.57 -5.25 -1.24
CA ALA A 42 -5.10 -4.05 -1.94
C ALA A 42 -4.27 -4.40 -3.19
N ARG A 43 -3.43 -5.43 -3.13
CA ARG A 43 -2.66 -5.91 -4.29
C ARG A 43 -3.52 -6.56 -5.38
N GLN A 44 -4.66 -7.16 -5.03
CA GLN A 44 -5.58 -7.73 -6.03
C GLN A 44 -6.38 -6.64 -6.77
N LEU A 45 -6.64 -5.51 -6.09
CA LEU A 45 -7.50 -4.44 -6.60
C LEU A 45 -6.74 -3.29 -7.26
N THR A 46 -5.40 -3.27 -7.15
CA THR A 46 -4.56 -2.20 -7.69
C THR A 46 -3.68 -2.73 -8.80
N TRP A 47 -3.41 -1.88 -9.79
CA TRP A 47 -2.43 -2.17 -10.82
C TRP A 47 -1.02 -2.28 -10.21
N GLN A 48 -0.71 -1.36 -9.30
CA GLN A 48 0.58 -1.29 -8.64
C GLN A 48 0.42 -0.66 -7.26
N ILE A 49 1.18 -1.14 -6.28
CA ILE A 49 1.29 -0.49 -4.97
C ILE A 49 2.76 -0.35 -4.58
N GLU A 50 3.13 0.87 -4.19
CA GLU A 50 4.48 1.25 -3.79
C GLU A 50 4.50 1.70 -2.34
N PHE A 51 5.61 1.48 -1.65
CA PHE A 51 5.79 1.83 -0.25
C PHE A 51 7.04 2.69 -0.07
N PHE A 52 6.89 3.77 0.68
CA PHE A 52 7.96 4.72 0.92
C PHE A 52 8.06 5.04 2.40
N HIS A 53 9.28 4.99 2.92
CA HIS A 53 9.62 5.58 4.21
C HIS A 53 10.08 7.01 4.03
N SER A 54 9.64 7.88 4.92
CA SER A 54 10.13 9.25 5.04
C SER A 54 10.26 9.62 6.52
N PRO A 55 10.98 10.70 6.86
CA PRO A 55 10.97 11.21 8.23
C PRO A 55 9.58 11.58 8.78
N ARG A 56 8.57 11.71 7.91
CA ARG A 56 7.18 12.02 8.27
C ARG A 56 6.31 10.78 8.47
N GLY A 57 6.87 9.59 8.27
CA GLY A 57 6.20 8.30 8.42
C GLY A 57 6.20 7.47 7.13
N PHE A 58 5.26 6.55 7.05
CA PHE A 58 5.13 5.56 5.99
C PHE A 58 4.04 5.95 5.00
N THR A 59 4.30 5.74 3.71
CA THR A 59 3.37 6.08 2.64
C THR A 59 3.14 4.87 1.75
N ALA A 60 1.87 4.50 1.56
CA ALA A 60 1.44 3.56 0.53
C ALA A 60 0.85 4.34 -0.65
N ARG A 61 1.37 4.14 -1.85
CA ARG A 61 0.86 4.70 -3.10
C ARG A 61 0.24 3.60 -3.94
N ALA A 62 -1.07 3.67 -4.17
CA ALA A 62 -1.82 2.73 -4.99
C ALA A 62 -2.17 3.36 -6.35
N TRP A 63 -1.83 2.67 -7.42
CA TRP A 63 -2.20 2.97 -8.79
C TRP A 63 -3.40 2.12 -9.19
N LEU A 64 -4.48 2.77 -9.63
CA LEU A 64 -5.74 2.15 -10.05
C LEU A 64 -5.91 2.33 -11.57
#